data_AF-A0A524HI63-F1
#
_entry.id   AF-A0A524HI63-F1
#
_cell.length_a   1.000
_cell.length_b   1.000
_cell.length_c   1.000
_cell.angle_alpha   90.00
_cell.angle_beta   90.00
_cell.angle_gamma   90.00
#
_symmetry.space_group_name_H-M   'P 1'
#
loop_
_entity.id
_entity.type
_entity.pdbx_description
1 polymer ?
#
loop_
_entity_poly.entity_id
_entity_poly.type
_entity_poly.pdbx_seq_one_letter_code
_entity_poly.pdbx_strand_id
1 'polypeptide(L)'
;MGKLGKTITFVMLALGILVVMPVLREPVVRAEEPQKVDAHAESRVLVQAYVVEVGLEALYAAGVSPIGSDPKLIDKIIECLKDRKNGKISTGAKISAGHKDKGKVTEESQFKIDSGNNMPRPPRTSPRYSISKSFDASVYVQSAGKIRLSYAFSYRSIEKASEGAENPVTTSGNWNGELFLDDGKPAIAGASQGEETAVFLILCAAVDGK
;
A
#
# COMPACT_ATOMS: atom_id res chain seq x y z
N MET A 1 10.89 -76.87 -81.44
CA MET A 1 9.52 -76.80 -80.90
C MET A 1 9.44 -75.58 -79.99
N GLY A 2 8.38 -74.77 -80.10
CA GLY A 2 8.09 -73.66 -79.18
C GLY A 2 8.41 -72.27 -79.73
N LYS A 3 7.37 -71.45 -79.89
CA LYS A 3 7.28 -70.16 -80.60
C LYS A 3 7.30 -68.96 -79.63
N LEU A 4 7.67 -67.79 -80.19
CA LEU A 4 7.29 -66.39 -79.83
C LEU A 4 7.67 -65.92 -78.40
N GLY A 5 8.17 -64.71 -78.12
CA GLY A 5 8.25 -63.39 -78.74
C GLY A 5 8.37 -62.42 -77.53
N LYS A 6 9.12 -61.31 -77.49
CA LYS A 6 8.86 -60.01 -78.13
C LYS A 6 9.75 -58.93 -77.45
N THR A 7 10.23 -57.96 -78.25
CA THR A 7 10.47 -56.51 -77.94
C THR A 7 11.60 -56.13 -76.95
N ILE A 8 12.71 -55.43 -77.27
CA ILE A 8 13.01 -54.11 -77.91
C ILE A 8 12.84 -52.91 -76.95
N THR A 9 13.99 -52.30 -76.56
CA THR A 9 14.32 -50.84 -76.71
C THR A 9 14.37 -49.86 -75.52
N PHE A 10 15.59 -49.29 -75.41
CA PHE A 10 16.06 -47.90 -75.22
C PHE A 10 16.16 -47.23 -73.84
N VAL A 11 17.41 -46.80 -73.63
CA VAL A 11 17.97 -45.83 -72.70
C VAL A 11 17.44 -44.43 -73.04
N MET A 12 16.98 -43.70 -72.03
CA MET A 12 16.64 -42.27 -72.11
C MET A 12 17.43 -41.50 -71.05
N LEU A 13 18.24 -40.58 -71.54
CA LEU A 13 19.12 -39.65 -70.82
C LEU A 13 18.26 -38.57 -70.14
N ALA A 14 18.33 -38.46 -68.82
CA ALA A 14 17.59 -37.44 -68.07
C ALA A 14 18.34 -36.09 -68.07
N LEU A 15 17.70 -35.07 -68.67
CA LEU A 15 18.13 -33.68 -68.66
C LEU A 15 17.52 -32.97 -67.44
N GLY A 16 18.35 -32.39 -66.58
CA GLY A 16 17.90 -31.61 -65.41
C GLY A 16 17.43 -30.21 -65.78
N ILE A 17 16.28 -29.80 -65.26
CA ILE A 17 15.77 -28.42 -65.30
C ILE A 17 15.83 -27.86 -63.88
N LEU A 18 16.60 -26.78 -63.70
CA LEU A 18 16.72 -26.01 -62.47
C LEU A 18 15.55 -25.02 -62.38
N VAL A 19 14.62 -25.22 -61.46
CA VAL A 19 13.52 -24.28 -61.19
C VAL A 19 13.97 -23.30 -60.11
N VAL A 20 14.24 -22.04 -60.50
CA VAL A 20 14.43 -20.93 -59.57
C VAL A 20 13.05 -20.40 -59.19
N MET A 21 12.61 -20.67 -57.95
CA MET A 21 11.35 -20.12 -57.44
C MET A 21 11.54 -18.71 -56.87
N PRO A 22 10.68 -17.73 -57.21
CA PRO A 22 10.66 -16.44 -56.55
C PRO A 22 9.98 -16.57 -55.18
N VAL A 23 10.72 -16.25 -54.12
CA VAL A 23 10.16 -16.12 -52.77
C VAL A 23 9.31 -14.85 -52.71
N LEU A 24 7.99 -15.01 -52.75
CA LEU A 24 7.03 -13.97 -52.39
C LEU A 24 7.14 -13.71 -50.88
N ARG A 25 7.82 -12.62 -50.50
CA ARG A 25 7.74 -12.07 -49.14
C ARG A 25 6.42 -11.32 -49.01
N GLU A 26 5.47 -11.91 -48.30
CA GLU A 26 4.31 -11.16 -47.81
C GLU A 26 4.80 -10.07 -46.84
N PRO A 27 4.26 -8.84 -46.90
CA PRO A 27 4.52 -7.84 -45.88
C PRO A 27 3.93 -8.36 -44.57
N VAL A 28 4.79 -8.54 -43.56
CA VAL A 28 4.36 -8.78 -42.19
C VAL A 28 3.64 -7.51 -41.74
N VAL A 29 2.32 -7.47 -41.92
CA VAL A 29 1.45 -6.52 -41.23
C VAL A 29 1.57 -6.88 -39.76
N ARG A 30 2.44 -6.14 -39.06
CA ARG A 30 2.55 -6.19 -37.61
C ARG A 30 1.19 -5.72 -37.09
N ALA A 31 0.33 -6.67 -36.74
CA ALA A 31 -0.88 -6.36 -36.00
C ALA A 31 -0.42 -5.66 -34.72
N GLU A 32 -0.62 -4.34 -34.65
CA GLU A 32 -0.54 -3.63 -33.38
C GLU A 32 -1.61 -4.28 -32.51
N GLU A 33 -1.18 -4.99 -31.45
CA GLU A 33 -2.11 -5.47 -30.43
C GLU A 33 -2.92 -4.25 -29.97
N PRO A 34 -4.28 -4.34 -29.95
CA PRO A 34 -5.09 -3.22 -29.54
C PRO A 34 -4.61 -2.78 -28.16
N GLN A 35 -4.13 -1.53 -28.08
CA GLN A 35 -3.68 -0.92 -26.84
C GLN A 35 -4.82 -1.08 -25.84
N LYS A 36 -4.64 -1.96 -24.86
CA LYS A 36 -5.65 -2.21 -23.84
C LYS A 36 -5.76 -0.95 -23.00
N VAL A 37 -6.76 -0.12 -23.33
CA VAL A 37 -7.05 1.13 -22.62
C VAL A 37 -7.20 0.79 -21.14
N ASP A 38 -6.36 1.41 -20.31
CA ASP A 38 -6.41 1.24 -18.87
C ASP A 38 -7.68 1.88 -18.34
N ALA A 39 -8.64 1.07 -17.92
CA ALA A 39 -9.93 1.52 -17.41
C ALA A 39 -9.83 2.42 -16.17
N HIS A 40 -8.64 2.48 -15.53
CA HIS A 40 -8.39 3.26 -14.33
C HIS A 40 -7.39 4.40 -14.53
N ALA A 41 -7.00 4.73 -15.77
CA ALA A 41 -6.00 5.76 -16.05
C ALA A 41 -6.30 7.10 -15.35
N GLU A 42 -7.57 7.52 -15.34
CA GLU A 42 -8.02 8.78 -14.71
C GLU A 42 -8.54 8.59 -13.27
N SER A 43 -8.46 7.38 -12.72
CA SER A 43 -8.92 7.11 -11.36
C SER A 43 -8.01 7.79 -10.34
N ARG A 44 -8.62 8.56 -9.45
CA ARG A 44 -7.96 9.09 -8.25
C ARG A 44 -8.37 8.24 -7.06
N VAL A 45 -7.45 8.05 -6.12
CA VAL A 45 -7.69 7.29 -4.90
C VAL A 45 -7.36 8.17 -3.71
N LEU A 46 -8.33 8.28 -2.81
CA LEU A 46 -8.18 8.89 -1.52
C LEU A 46 -7.67 7.84 -0.53
N VAL A 47 -6.50 8.06 0.06
CA VAL A 47 -5.90 7.16 1.04
C VAL A 47 -5.83 7.86 2.39
N GLN A 48 -6.28 7.17 3.43
CA GLN A 48 -6.29 7.65 4.81
C GLN A 48 -5.54 6.67 5.69
N ALA A 49 -4.71 7.20 6.59
CA ALA A 49 -4.00 6.47 7.62
C ALA A 49 -4.42 6.98 9.00
N TYR A 50 -4.72 6.06 9.91
CA TYR A 50 -5.09 6.35 11.28
C TYR A 50 -4.27 5.49 12.23
N VAL A 51 -3.62 6.11 13.20
CA VAL A 51 -3.05 5.39 14.35
C VAL A 51 -4.10 5.39 15.44
N VAL A 52 -4.50 4.18 15.84
CA VAL A 52 -5.58 3.93 16.78
C VAL A 52 -5.02 3.23 18.00
N GLU A 53 -5.28 3.79 19.17
CA GLU A 53 -4.93 3.21 20.46
C GLU A 53 -6.20 2.68 21.12
N VAL A 54 -6.18 1.41 21.53
CA VAL A 54 -7.31 0.75 22.19
C VAL A 54 -6.81 0.06 23.46
N GLY A 55 -7.54 0.20 24.57
CA GLY A 55 -7.25 -0.53 25.80
C GLY A 55 -7.41 -2.03 25.62
N LEU A 56 -6.45 -2.81 26.12
CA LEU A 56 -6.47 -4.26 26.01
C LEU A 56 -7.68 -4.88 26.71
N GLU A 57 -8.08 -4.34 27.87
CA GLU A 57 -9.28 -4.76 28.59
C GLU A 57 -10.53 -4.64 27.72
N ALA A 58 -10.68 -3.53 26.98
CA ALA A 58 -11.82 -3.31 26.09
C ALA A 58 -11.83 -4.28 24.90
N LEU A 59 -10.65 -4.60 24.32
CA LEU A 59 -10.54 -5.58 23.24
C LEU A 59 -10.90 -6.99 23.72
N TYR A 60 -10.39 -7.41 24.87
CA TYR A 60 -10.71 -8.72 25.43
C TYR A 60 -12.17 -8.83 25.86
N ALA A 61 -12.75 -7.76 26.43
CA ALA A 61 -14.18 -7.70 26.72
C ALA A 61 -15.04 -7.77 25.45
N ALA A 62 -14.54 -7.26 24.32
CA ALA A 62 -15.16 -7.40 23.00
C ALA A 62 -14.94 -8.78 22.35
N GLY A 63 -14.19 -9.67 23.01
CA GLY A 63 -13.95 -11.05 22.58
C GLY A 63 -12.86 -11.21 21.53
N VAL A 64 -11.98 -10.20 21.35
CA VAL A 64 -10.92 -10.23 20.33
C VAL A 64 -9.54 -10.10 20.96
N SER A 65 -8.56 -10.78 20.35
CA SER A 65 -7.14 -10.60 20.67
C SER A 65 -6.54 -9.53 19.76
N PRO A 66 -5.73 -8.59 20.28
CA PRO A 66 -5.03 -7.59 19.46
C PRO A 66 -3.98 -8.23 18.54
N ILE A 67 -3.46 -9.39 18.92
CA ILE A 67 -2.50 -10.18 18.14
C ILE A 67 -3.25 -11.41 17.62
N GLY A 68 -3.47 -11.45 16.30
CA GLY A 68 -4.15 -12.56 15.65
C GLY A 68 -4.80 -12.16 14.33
N SER A 69 -5.35 -13.16 13.64
CA SER A 69 -6.04 -13.00 12.35
C SER A 69 -7.56 -13.07 12.52
N ASP A 70 -8.09 -12.49 13.60
CA ASP A 70 -9.55 -12.45 13.80
C ASP A 70 -10.18 -11.52 12.74
N PRO A 71 -11.05 -12.03 11.86
CA PRO A 71 -11.67 -11.24 10.81
C PRO A 71 -12.57 -10.10 11.33
N LYS A 72 -13.02 -10.18 12.59
CA LYS A 72 -13.89 -9.18 13.23
C LYS A 72 -13.10 -8.13 14.01
N LEU A 73 -11.77 -8.25 14.11
CA LEU A 73 -10.94 -7.35 14.93
C LEU A 73 -11.16 -5.88 14.55
N ILE A 74 -11.25 -5.57 13.27
CA ILE A 74 -11.42 -4.19 12.82
C ILE A 74 -12.77 -3.59 13.23
N ASP A 75 -13.85 -4.37 13.14
CA ASP A 75 -15.18 -3.94 13.56
C ASP A 75 -15.20 -3.69 15.08
N LYS A 76 -14.49 -4.52 15.84
CA LYS A 76 -14.35 -4.36 17.30
C LYS A 76 -13.51 -3.15 17.68
N ILE A 77 -12.42 -2.87 16.96
CA ILE A 77 -11.66 -1.63 17.15
C ILE A 77 -12.56 -0.41 16.92
N ILE A 78 -13.33 -0.40 15.82
CA ILE A 78 -14.26 0.70 15.51
C ILE A 78 -15.34 0.84 16.60
N GLU A 79 -15.82 -0.28 17.15
CA GLU A 79 -16.77 -0.28 18.27
C GLU A 79 -16.16 0.32 19.53
N CYS A 80 -14.92 -0.05 19.89
CA CYS A 80 -14.20 0.52 21.03
C CYS A 80 -14.02 2.04 20.89
N LEU A 81 -13.80 2.55 19.68
CA LEU A 81 -13.64 3.99 19.43
C LEU A 81 -14.91 4.83 19.70
N LYS A 82 -16.07 4.20 19.87
CA LYS A 82 -17.31 4.92 20.25
C LYS A 82 -17.25 5.47 21.67
N ASP A 83 -16.44 4.86 22.55
CA ASP A 83 -16.17 5.35 23.89
C ASP A 83 -14.70 5.75 24.02
N ARG A 84 -14.45 7.03 24.34
CA ARG A 84 -13.10 7.57 24.51
C ARG A 84 -12.31 6.91 25.64
N LYS A 85 -12.98 6.21 26.56
CA LYS A 85 -12.32 5.42 27.62
C LYS A 85 -11.70 4.14 27.06
N ASN A 86 -12.26 3.60 25.99
CA ASN A 86 -11.85 2.31 25.41
C ASN A 86 -10.84 2.49 24.29
N GLY A 87 -10.88 3.60 23.56
CA GLY A 87 -9.88 3.90 22.55
C GLY A 87 -9.93 5.33 22.02
N LYS A 88 -8.89 5.70 21.28
CA LYS A 88 -8.77 7.01 20.62
C LYS A 88 -7.97 6.89 19.31
N ILE A 89 -8.21 7.82 18.40
CA ILE A 89 -7.32 8.06 17.26
C ILE A 89 -6.24 9.04 17.74
N SER A 90 -4.98 8.61 17.76
CA SER A 90 -3.88 9.44 18.24
C SER A 90 -3.31 10.34 17.16
N THR A 91 -3.26 9.86 15.91
CA THR A 91 -2.86 10.66 14.76
C THR A 91 -3.46 10.09 13.47
N GLY A 92 -3.46 10.90 12.41
CA GLY A 92 -3.84 10.45 11.09
C GLY A 92 -3.33 11.35 9.97
N ALA A 93 -3.26 10.79 8.78
CA ALA A 93 -2.87 11.48 7.56
C ALA A 93 -3.81 11.10 6.41
N LYS A 94 -3.92 12.01 5.43
CA LYS A 94 -4.78 11.83 4.27
C LYS A 94 -4.06 12.33 3.03
N ILE A 95 -4.09 11.55 1.95
CA ILE A 95 -3.50 11.89 0.65
C ILE A 95 -4.47 11.51 -0.47
N SER A 96 -4.28 12.11 -1.64
CA SER A 96 -4.94 11.73 -2.89
C SER A 96 -3.85 11.41 -3.91
N ALA A 97 -3.93 10.25 -4.56
CA ALA A 97 -2.96 9.79 -5.57
C ALA A 97 -3.69 9.18 -6.77
N GLY A 98 -3.12 9.31 -7.97
CA GLY A 98 -3.64 8.63 -9.16
C GLY A 98 -3.33 7.13 -9.20
N HIS A 99 -4.02 6.40 -10.08
CA HIS A 99 -3.64 5.02 -10.43
C HIS A 99 -2.20 5.00 -10.98
N LYS A 100 -1.35 4.10 -10.45
CA LYS A 100 0.10 4.00 -10.74
C LYS A 100 0.92 5.24 -10.31
N ASP A 101 0.39 6.04 -9.41
CA ASP A 101 1.04 7.24 -8.92
C ASP A 101 1.30 7.17 -7.40
N LYS A 102 2.04 8.15 -6.88
CA LYS A 102 2.43 8.28 -5.48
C LYS A 102 1.91 9.59 -4.88
N GLY A 103 1.34 9.50 -3.69
CA GLY A 103 1.03 10.64 -2.84
C GLY A 103 1.98 10.74 -1.65
N LYS A 104 2.26 11.96 -1.20
CA LYS A 104 3.03 12.23 0.01
C LYS A 104 2.47 13.42 0.78
N VAL A 105 2.45 13.32 2.11
CA VAL A 105 2.26 14.44 3.02
C VAL A 105 3.27 14.36 4.16
N THR A 106 3.83 15.51 4.53
CA THR A 106 4.70 15.65 5.70
C THR A 106 4.27 16.88 6.47
N GLU A 107 4.08 16.73 7.78
CA GLU A 107 3.81 17.80 8.72
C GLU A 107 4.91 17.78 9.79
N GLU A 108 5.50 18.93 10.08
CA GLU A 108 6.46 19.10 11.17
C GLU A 108 6.12 20.39 11.92
N SER A 109 6.16 20.34 13.25
CA SER A 109 5.96 21.50 14.11
C SER A 109 6.96 21.46 15.25
N GLN A 110 7.55 22.61 15.56
CA GLN A 110 8.54 22.77 16.62
C GLN A 110 8.02 23.73 17.69
N PHE A 111 8.27 23.42 18.95
CA PHE A 111 7.91 24.28 20.07
C PHE A 111 8.97 24.25 21.17
N LYS A 112 8.91 25.23 22.06
CA LYS A 112 9.74 25.33 23.26
C LYS A 112 8.87 25.06 24.47
N ILE A 113 9.42 24.32 25.44
CA ILE A 113 8.82 24.22 26.77
C ILE A 113 9.60 25.19 27.65
N ASP A 114 8.90 26.17 28.21
CA ASP A 114 9.48 27.06 29.20
C ASP A 114 9.58 26.30 30.52
N SER A 115 10.79 25.96 30.94
CA SER A 115 11.06 25.49 32.30
C SER A 115 10.66 26.63 33.25
N GLY A 116 9.66 26.40 34.09
CA GLY A 116 9.08 27.45 34.95
C GLY A 116 10.11 28.20 35.80
N ASN A 117 9.75 29.42 36.21
CA ASN A 117 10.58 30.43 36.90
C ASN A 117 11.28 30.00 38.21
N ASN A 118 11.24 28.73 38.62
CA ASN A 118 11.83 28.20 39.85
C ASN A 118 13.15 27.43 39.65
N MET A 119 13.73 27.40 38.45
CA MET A 119 15.12 26.91 38.31
C MET A 119 16.12 27.97 38.82
N PRO A 120 17.05 27.63 39.73
CA PRO A 120 18.10 28.53 40.22
C PRO A 120 18.99 29.13 39.11
N ARG A 121 18.95 28.51 37.93
CA ARG A 121 19.63 28.97 36.71
C ARG A 121 18.81 28.48 35.51
N PRO A 122 18.21 29.36 34.70
CA PRO A 122 17.59 28.92 33.46
C PRO A 122 18.68 28.31 32.56
N PRO A 123 18.42 27.19 31.86
CA PRO A 123 19.34 26.66 30.87
C PRO A 123 19.61 27.74 29.80
N ARG A 124 20.87 27.86 29.35
CA ARG A 124 21.28 28.82 28.30
C ARG A 124 20.51 28.65 26.98
N THR A 125 19.82 27.53 26.81
CA THR A 125 19.01 27.21 25.63
C THR A 125 17.83 26.36 26.08
N SER A 126 16.61 26.83 25.88
CA SER A 126 15.41 26.01 26.10
C SER A 126 15.43 24.82 25.12
N PRO A 127 15.21 23.58 25.58
CA PRO A 127 15.13 22.43 24.68
C PRO A 127 14.00 22.66 23.67
N ARG A 128 14.30 22.41 22.39
CA ARG A 128 13.32 22.44 21.31
C ARG A 128 12.79 21.04 21.10
N TYR A 129 11.48 20.94 21.02
CA TYR A 129 10.78 19.70 20.76
C TYR A 129 10.12 19.74 19.39
N SER A 130 10.07 18.60 18.72
CA SER A 130 9.40 18.45 17.43
C SER A 130 8.31 17.39 17.48
N ILE A 131 7.17 17.74 16.90
CA ILE A 131 6.09 16.82 16.53
C ILE A 131 6.17 16.70 15.02
N SER A 132 6.14 15.47 14.51
CA SER A 132 6.20 15.23 13.08
C SER A 132 5.30 14.08 12.67
N LYS A 133 4.86 14.11 11.42
CA LYS A 133 4.09 13.05 10.78
C LYS A 133 4.44 13.02 9.31
N SER A 134 4.71 11.85 8.76
CA SER A 134 4.91 11.66 7.33
C SER A 134 4.14 10.45 6.85
N PHE A 135 3.43 10.61 5.74
CA PHE A 135 2.71 9.54 5.08
C PHE A 135 2.99 9.57 3.58
N ASP A 136 3.57 8.48 3.10
CA ASP A 136 3.89 8.20 1.71
C ASP A 136 3.06 6.98 1.28
N ALA A 137 2.39 7.04 0.13
CA ALA A 137 1.77 5.85 -0.44
C ALA A 137 1.75 5.85 -1.97
N SER A 138 1.95 4.66 -2.53
CA SER A 138 1.84 4.36 -3.96
C SER A 138 0.60 3.52 -4.21
N VAL A 139 -0.20 3.89 -5.21
CA VAL A 139 -1.53 3.31 -5.42
C VAL A 139 -1.63 2.60 -6.76
N TYR A 140 -2.24 1.41 -6.75
CA TYR A 140 -2.59 0.68 -7.96
C TYR A 140 -4.01 0.09 -7.85
N VAL A 141 -4.94 0.67 -8.60
CA VAL A 141 -6.32 0.17 -8.72
C VAL A 141 -6.33 -1.08 -9.60
N GLN A 142 -6.87 -2.18 -9.08
CA GLN A 142 -7.06 -3.43 -9.80
C GLN A 142 -8.51 -3.57 -10.27
N SER A 143 -8.69 -4.37 -11.32
CA SER A 143 -10.00 -4.86 -11.73
C SER A 143 -10.72 -5.51 -10.54
N ALA A 144 -12.04 -5.27 -10.40
CA ALA A 144 -12.91 -5.71 -9.28
C ALA A 144 -12.85 -4.86 -7.99
N GLY A 145 -12.37 -3.62 -8.05
CA GLY A 145 -12.47 -2.69 -6.91
C GLY A 145 -11.50 -2.99 -5.76
N LYS A 146 -10.44 -3.74 -6.06
CA LYS A 146 -9.30 -3.95 -5.15
C LYS A 146 -8.26 -2.86 -5.40
N ILE A 147 -7.65 -2.36 -4.34
CA ILE A 147 -6.62 -1.32 -4.39
C ILE A 147 -5.36 -1.89 -3.76
N ARG A 148 -4.29 -2.06 -4.54
CA ARG A 148 -2.97 -2.37 -4.01
C ARG A 148 -2.34 -1.07 -3.51
N LEU A 149 -1.93 -1.07 -2.25
CA LEU A 149 -1.34 0.08 -1.58
C LEU A 149 0.01 -0.30 -1.00
N SER A 150 1.08 0.33 -1.49
CA SER A 150 2.39 0.31 -0.83
C SER A 150 2.53 1.58 -0.02
N TYR A 151 2.89 1.48 1.26
CA TYR A 151 2.83 2.62 2.18
C TYR A 151 4.07 2.73 3.08
N ALA A 152 4.34 3.95 3.53
CA ALA A 152 5.23 4.25 4.65
C ALA A 152 4.60 5.37 5.49
N PHE A 153 4.38 5.08 6.77
CA PHE A 153 3.79 6.00 7.74
C PHE A 153 4.72 6.12 8.95
N SER A 154 5.04 7.36 9.33
CA SER A 154 5.80 7.65 10.54
C SER A 154 5.19 8.81 11.29
N TYR A 155 5.28 8.78 12.61
CA TYR A 155 4.88 9.90 13.45
C TYR A 155 5.76 10.00 14.69
N ARG A 156 5.84 11.21 15.22
CA ARG A 156 6.39 11.56 16.52
C ARG A 156 5.42 12.56 17.15
N SER A 157 4.88 12.19 18.30
CA SER A 157 4.00 13.01 19.13
C SER A 157 4.62 13.19 20.51
N ILE A 158 4.12 14.17 21.24
CA ILE A 158 4.57 14.47 22.60
C ILE A 158 3.34 14.46 23.49
N GLU A 159 3.35 13.60 24.50
CA GLU A 159 2.34 13.58 25.54
C GLU A 159 2.60 14.75 26.49
N LYS A 160 1.53 15.37 26.98
CA LYS A 160 1.64 16.47 27.94
C LYS A 160 2.49 15.99 29.12
N ALA A 161 3.61 16.68 29.35
CA ALA A 161 4.40 16.50 30.55
C ALA A 161 3.47 16.59 31.76
N SER A 162 3.53 15.60 32.65
CA SER A 162 2.91 15.70 33.96
C SER A 162 3.42 16.98 34.65
N GLU A 163 2.59 17.65 35.42
CA GLU A 163 2.99 18.86 36.14
C GLU A 163 4.20 18.52 37.04
N GLY A 164 5.37 19.11 36.75
CA GLY A 164 6.65 18.80 37.43
C GLY A 164 7.57 17.80 36.72
N ALA A 165 7.20 17.23 35.58
CA ALA A 165 8.11 16.40 34.78
C ALA A 165 9.16 17.26 34.06
N GLU A 166 10.43 16.91 34.23
CA GLU A 166 11.58 17.66 33.69
C GLU A 166 11.67 17.56 32.17
N ASN A 167 11.15 16.47 31.58
CA ASN A 167 11.10 16.23 30.14
C ASN A 167 9.72 15.70 29.72
N PRO A 168 9.18 16.12 28.58
CA PRO A 168 7.92 15.61 28.07
C PRO A 168 8.09 14.19 27.50
N VAL A 169 7.08 13.34 27.67
CA VAL A 169 7.09 11.98 27.13
C VAL A 169 6.85 12.05 25.63
N THR A 170 7.71 11.40 24.84
CA THR A 170 7.59 11.36 23.37
C THR A 170 7.13 9.97 22.92
N THR A 171 6.09 9.93 22.10
CA THR A 171 5.56 8.70 21.51
C THR A 171 5.82 8.74 20.00
N SER A 172 6.36 7.67 19.44
CA SER A 172 6.65 7.60 18.01
C SER A 172 6.38 6.22 17.44
N GLY A 173 6.07 6.17 16.15
CA GLY A 173 5.88 4.91 15.44
C GLY A 173 6.28 5.03 13.98
N ASN A 174 6.63 3.88 13.41
CA ASN A 174 7.00 3.74 12.01
C ASN A 174 6.46 2.40 11.49
N TRP A 175 5.66 2.45 10.43
CA TRP A 175 5.19 1.29 9.71
C TRP A 175 5.39 1.50 8.23
N ASN A 176 5.77 0.43 7.55
CA ASN A 176 5.83 0.39 6.10
C ASN A 176 5.43 -1.00 5.65
N GLY A 177 4.92 -1.09 4.42
CA GLY A 177 4.53 -2.37 3.86
C GLY A 177 3.66 -2.22 2.64
N GLU A 178 3.00 -3.33 2.31
CA GLU A 178 2.08 -3.41 1.19
C GLU A 178 0.86 -4.24 1.60
N LEU A 179 -0.32 -3.81 1.16
CA LEU A 179 -1.57 -4.54 1.37
C LEU A 179 -2.54 -4.32 0.22
N PHE A 180 -3.54 -5.20 0.15
CA PHE A 180 -4.69 -5.05 -0.74
C PHE A 180 -5.88 -4.60 0.08
N LEU A 181 -6.48 -3.49 -0.35
CA LEU A 181 -7.67 -2.90 0.25
C LEU A 181 -8.87 -3.13 -0.66
N ASP A 182 -10.02 -3.37 -0.03
CA ASP A 182 -11.30 -3.23 -0.71
C ASP A 182 -11.68 -1.75 -0.78
N ASP A 183 -12.23 -1.31 -1.91
CA ASP A 183 -12.70 0.06 -2.10
C ASP A 183 -13.63 0.52 -0.96
N GLY A 184 -13.21 1.56 -0.23
CA GLY A 184 -13.95 2.16 0.87
C GLY A 184 -13.93 1.37 2.19
N LYS A 185 -13.22 0.24 2.28
CA LYS A 185 -13.13 -0.56 3.51
C LYS A 185 -11.79 -0.35 4.22
N PRO A 186 -11.81 -0.19 5.56
CA PRO A 186 -10.58 -0.09 6.32
C PRO A 186 -9.91 -1.47 6.44
N ALA A 187 -8.59 -1.47 6.64
CA ALA A 187 -7.82 -2.67 7.00
C ALA A 187 -6.70 -2.32 7.99
N ILE A 188 -6.30 -3.32 8.78
CA ILE A 188 -5.17 -3.22 9.70
C ILE A 188 -3.89 -3.46 8.88
N ALA A 189 -3.04 -2.44 8.83
CA ALA A 189 -1.77 -2.47 8.11
C ALA A 189 -0.59 -2.80 9.03
N GLY A 190 -0.73 -2.52 10.32
CA GLY A 190 0.24 -2.86 11.35
C GLY A 190 -0.40 -2.83 12.73
N ALA A 191 0.18 -3.57 13.66
CA ALA A 191 -0.22 -3.58 15.05
C ALA A 191 1.01 -3.70 15.96
N SER A 192 0.94 -3.09 17.13
CA SER A 192 1.87 -3.31 18.24
C SER A 192 1.10 -3.33 19.55
N GLN A 193 1.60 -4.07 20.53
CA GLN A 193 0.96 -4.19 21.83
C GLN A 193 1.94 -3.74 22.93
N GLY A 194 1.47 -2.86 23.81
CA GLY A 194 2.11 -2.52 25.07
C GLY A 194 1.50 -3.31 26.23
N GLU A 195 1.74 -2.85 27.46
CA GLU A 195 1.24 -3.51 28.67
C GLU A 195 -0.28 -3.37 28.84
N GLU A 196 -0.83 -2.20 28.55
CA GLU A 196 -2.26 -1.88 28.77
C GLU A 196 -3.01 -1.54 27.49
N THR A 197 -2.30 -1.22 26.41
CA THR A 197 -2.89 -0.74 25.15
C THR A 197 -2.34 -1.49 23.94
N ALA A 198 -3.19 -1.65 22.94
CA ALA A 198 -2.80 -2.03 21.60
C ALA A 198 -2.88 -0.82 20.67
N VAL A 199 -1.89 -0.70 19.79
CA VAL A 199 -1.78 0.35 18.78
C VAL A 199 -1.92 -0.28 17.41
N PHE A 200 -2.82 0.25 16.60
CA PHE A 200 -3.09 -0.22 15.25
C PHE A 200 -2.85 0.91 14.25
N LEU A 201 -2.19 0.59 13.14
CA LEU A 201 -2.25 1.40 11.93
C LEU A 201 -3.39 0.89 11.07
N ILE A 202 -4.44 1.69 10.95
CA ILE A 202 -5.59 1.43 10.07
C ILE A 202 -5.44 2.25 8.80
N LEU A 203 -5.51 1.58 7.66
CA LEU A 203 -5.51 2.20 6.35
C LEU A 203 -6.87 2.03 5.68
N CYS A 204 -7.35 3.08 5.01
CA CYS A 204 -8.53 3.06 4.16
C CYS A 204 -8.17 3.68 2.82
N ALA A 205 -8.67 3.09 1.73
CA ALA A 205 -8.51 3.63 0.39
C ALA A 205 -9.86 3.58 -0.34
N ALA A 206 -10.22 4.68 -0.99
CA ALA A 206 -11.44 4.78 -1.77
C ALA A 206 -11.16 5.45 -3.12
N VAL A 207 -11.73 4.93 -4.19
CA VAL A 207 -11.68 5.59 -5.50
C VAL A 207 -12.59 6.82 -5.46
N ASP A 208 -12.03 7.98 -5.80
CA ASP A 208 -12.72 9.27 -5.82
C ASP A 208 -13.61 9.38 -7.07
N GLY A 209 -14.86 9.85 -6.91
CA GLY A 209 -15.77 10.10 -8.04
C GLY A 209 -16.66 8.94 -8.51
N LYS A 210 -17.21 8.14 -7.58
CA LYS A 210 -18.43 7.34 -7.87
C LYS A 210 -19.68 8.22 -7.88
#